data_AF-A0A7C0WQH2-F1
#
_entry.id   AF-A0A7C0WQH2-F1
#
_cell.length_a   1.000
_cell.length_b   1.000
_cell.length_c   1.000
_cell.angle_alpha   90.00
_cell.angle_beta   90.00
_cell.angle_gamma   90.00
#
_symmetry.space_group_name_H-M   'P 1'
#
loop_
_entity.id
_entity.type
_entity.pdbx_description
1 polymer ?
#
loop_
_entity_poly.entity_id
_entity_poly.type
_entity_poly.pdbx_seq_one_letter_code
_entity_poly.pdbx_strand_id
1 'polypeptide(L)'
;MERTISILREMDYPVERAIIDHNTENTMDLTRKSGAWAGLTIYPYSKLDPPRAVEILKRWGIERTLINSSADWGVSDPLTLPRMSRLLVENGFRAEQVEQLLYQNPLEFYTQSGRFQPNLELPFIHPSVYQR
;
A
#
# COMPACT_ATOMS: atom_id res chain seq x y z
N MET A 1 -14.32 6.46 -9.26
CA MET A 1 -14.22 5.29 -8.38
C MET A 1 -15.48 4.44 -8.37
N GLU A 2 -16.67 5.03 -8.21
CA GLU A 2 -17.94 4.30 -8.29
C GLU A 2 -18.06 3.47 -9.57
N ARG A 3 -17.75 4.05 -10.73
CA ARG A 3 -17.75 3.30 -12.01
C ARG A 3 -16.80 2.09 -11.99
N THR A 4 -15.62 2.21 -11.40
CA THR A 4 -14.66 1.10 -11.27
C THR A 4 -15.25 -0.04 -10.46
N ILE A 5 -15.87 0.27 -9.31
CA ILE A 5 -16.52 -0.73 -8.46
C ILE A 5 -17.71 -1.38 -9.20
N SER A 6 -18.51 -0.59 -9.93
CA SER A 6 -19.59 -1.12 -10.76
C SER A 6 -19.09 -2.06 -11.84
N ILE A 7 -17.99 -1.72 -12.53
CA ILE A 7 -17.39 -2.60 -13.54
C ILE A 7 -16.96 -3.93 -12.93
N LEU A 8 -16.32 -3.93 -11.75
CA LEU A 8 -15.94 -5.19 -11.09
C LEU A 8 -17.16 -6.08 -10.83
N ARG A 9 -18.27 -5.49 -10.37
CA ARG A 9 -19.53 -6.20 -10.13
C ARG A 9 -20.19 -6.68 -11.42
N GLU A 10 -20.22 -5.85 -12.46
CA GLU A 10 -20.75 -6.20 -13.80
C GLU A 10 -20.00 -7.39 -14.41
N MET A 11 -18.71 -7.51 -14.13
CA MET A 11 -17.83 -8.58 -14.61
C MET A 11 -17.82 -9.82 -13.70
N ASP A 12 -18.67 -9.87 -12.67
CA ASP A 12 -18.68 -10.93 -11.64
C ASP A 12 -17.29 -11.17 -11.02
N TYR A 13 -16.51 -10.10 -10.88
CA TYR A 13 -15.19 -10.17 -10.26
C TYR A 13 -15.30 -9.93 -8.75
N PRO A 14 -14.71 -10.80 -7.91
CA PRO A 14 -14.72 -10.64 -6.45
C PRO A 14 -13.97 -9.37 -6.05
N VAL A 15 -14.71 -8.36 -5.58
CA VAL A 15 -14.18 -7.03 -5.24
C VAL A 15 -13.12 -7.13 -4.14
N GLU A 16 -13.23 -8.11 -3.26
CA GLU A 16 -12.28 -8.38 -2.20
C GLU A 16 -10.89 -8.82 -2.67
N ARG A 17 -10.78 -9.24 -3.93
CA ARG A 17 -9.50 -9.59 -4.60
C ARG A 17 -8.91 -8.43 -5.40
N ALA A 18 -9.56 -7.26 -5.40
CA ALA A 18 -9.07 -6.05 -6.06
C ALA A 18 -8.43 -5.07 -5.07
N ILE A 19 -7.39 -4.36 -5.52
CA ILE A 19 -6.94 -3.10 -4.91
C ILE A 19 -7.50 -1.95 -5.74
N ILE A 20 -8.17 -1.02 -5.08
CA ILE A 20 -8.42 0.30 -5.64
C ILE A 20 -7.30 1.20 -5.13
N ASP A 21 -6.40 1.63 -6.01
CA ASP A 21 -5.22 2.40 -5.63
C ASP A 21 -5.44 3.93 -5.79
N HIS A 22 -4.49 4.72 -5.28
CA HIS A 22 -4.52 6.18 -5.26
C HIS A 22 -5.69 6.77 -4.46
N ASN A 23 -6.05 6.16 -3.34
CA ASN A 23 -7.04 6.77 -2.45
C ASN A 23 -6.51 8.04 -1.79
N THR A 24 -7.44 8.95 -1.52
CA THR A 24 -7.28 10.15 -0.70
C THR A 24 -8.45 10.21 0.29
N GLU A 25 -8.48 11.21 1.15
CA GLU A 25 -9.54 11.45 2.14
C GLU A 25 -10.94 11.49 1.50
N ASN A 26 -11.03 11.91 0.24
CA ASN A 26 -12.29 12.05 -0.50
C ASN A 26 -12.78 10.73 -1.11
N THR A 27 -11.91 9.74 -1.24
CA THR A 27 -12.24 8.46 -1.89
C THR A 27 -12.29 7.30 -0.89
N MET A 28 -11.58 7.37 0.23
CA MET A 28 -11.51 6.28 1.21
C MET A 28 -12.87 5.72 1.63
N ASP A 29 -13.88 6.56 1.87
CA ASP A 29 -15.22 6.09 2.25
C ASP A 29 -15.84 5.14 1.22
N LEU A 30 -15.67 5.43 -0.08
CA LEU A 30 -16.21 4.60 -1.16
C LEU A 30 -15.44 3.27 -1.27
N THR A 31 -14.11 3.31 -1.17
CA THR A 31 -13.28 2.09 -1.22
C THR A 31 -13.57 1.18 -0.03
N ARG A 32 -13.64 1.73 1.18
CA ARG A 32 -13.97 0.95 2.40
C ARG A 32 -15.34 0.29 2.29
N LYS A 33 -16.36 1.01 1.82
CA LYS A 33 -17.73 0.46 1.62
C LYS A 33 -17.79 -0.60 0.53
N SER A 34 -16.86 -0.60 -0.42
CA SER A 34 -16.86 -1.57 -1.53
C SER A 34 -16.42 -2.96 -1.13
N GLY A 35 -15.63 -3.08 -0.06
CA GLY A 35 -14.95 -4.32 0.32
C GLY A 35 -13.66 -4.61 -0.47
N ALA A 36 -13.18 -3.69 -1.32
CA ALA A 36 -11.86 -3.78 -1.96
C ALA A 36 -10.73 -3.45 -0.98
N TRP A 37 -9.52 -3.86 -1.31
CA TRP A 37 -8.31 -3.37 -0.64
C TRP A 37 -8.06 -1.90 -1.00
N ALA A 38 -7.65 -1.10 -0.02
CA ALA A 38 -7.35 0.32 -0.22
C ALA A 38 -5.85 0.53 -0.47
N GLY A 39 -5.50 1.04 -1.65
CA GLY A 39 -4.13 1.46 -1.95
C GLY A 39 -3.92 2.96 -1.68
N LEU A 40 -2.86 3.27 -0.93
CA LEU A 40 -2.37 4.61 -0.64
C LEU A 40 -1.00 4.79 -1.29
N THR A 41 -0.98 5.40 -2.46
CA THR A 41 0.25 5.69 -3.18
C THR A 41 0.80 7.05 -2.76
N ILE A 42 1.92 7.01 -2.05
CA ILE A 42 2.58 8.16 -1.46
C ILE A 42 3.47 8.81 -2.50
N TYR A 43 3.30 10.12 -2.65
CA TYR A 43 4.15 10.94 -3.50
C TYR A 43 4.70 12.09 -2.66
N PRO A 44 6.01 12.38 -2.71
CA PRO A 44 6.60 13.42 -1.86
C PRO A 44 6.07 14.82 -2.17
N TYR A 45 5.65 15.06 -3.42
CA TYR A 45 5.35 16.40 -3.92
C TYR A 45 3.95 16.57 -4.53
N SER A 46 3.18 15.50 -4.70
CA SER A 46 1.88 15.58 -5.38
C SER A 46 0.88 14.60 -4.78
N LYS A 47 -0.42 14.76 -5.09
CA LYS A 47 -1.51 13.80 -4.79
C LYS A 47 -1.73 13.50 -3.29
N LEU A 48 -0.86 12.69 -2.67
CA LEU A 48 -0.94 12.25 -1.28
C LEU A 48 0.44 12.28 -0.62
N ASP A 49 0.64 13.25 0.28
CA ASP A 49 1.86 13.39 1.05
C ASP A 49 1.85 12.48 2.31
N PRO A 50 3.03 12.25 2.94
CA PRO A 50 3.15 11.38 4.11
C PRO A 50 2.27 11.78 5.31
N PRO A 51 2.21 13.06 5.75
CA PRO A 51 1.33 13.44 6.87
C PRO A 51 -0.15 13.17 6.59
N ARG A 52 -0.64 13.46 5.37
CA ARG A 52 -2.04 13.17 5.01
C ARG A 52 -2.34 11.68 5.00
N ALA A 53 -1.40 10.85 4.55
CA ALA A 53 -1.55 9.40 4.61
C ALA A 53 -1.67 8.89 6.06
N VAL A 54 -0.91 9.46 7.01
CA VAL A 54 -1.05 9.14 8.44
C VAL A 54 -2.46 9.46 8.94
N GLU A 55 -3.00 10.63 8.60
CA GLU A 55 -4.36 11.02 9.01
C GLU A 55 -5.44 10.13 8.38
N ILE A 56 -5.25 9.71 7.12
CA ILE A 56 -6.10 8.68 6.50
C ILE A 56 -6.07 7.38 7.30
N LEU A 57 -4.89 6.90 7.67
CA LEU A 57 -4.75 5.63 8.39
C LEU A 57 -5.33 5.71 9.81
N LYS A 58 -5.21 6.86 10.48
CA LYS A 58 -5.86 7.09 11.78
C LYS A 58 -7.39 7.06 11.67
N ARG A 59 -7.95 7.65 10.61
CA ARG A 59 -9.41 7.76 10.42
C ARG A 59 -10.06 6.47 9.93
N TRP A 60 -9.46 5.79 8.96
CA TRP A 60 -10.06 4.62 8.30
C TRP A 60 -9.40 3.29 8.68
N GLY A 61 -8.40 3.30 9.57
CA GLY A 61 -7.67 2.10 9.98
C GLY A 61 -6.73 1.54 8.91
N ILE A 62 -6.04 0.47 9.29
CA ILE A 62 -5.01 -0.19 8.47
C ILE A 62 -5.47 -1.52 7.85
N GLU A 63 -6.64 -2.03 8.25
CA GLU A 63 -7.16 -3.30 7.73
C GLU A 63 -7.30 -3.23 6.21
N ARG A 64 -6.85 -4.28 5.50
CA ARG A 64 -6.96 -4.38 4.04
C ARG A 64 -6.47 -3.12 3.30
N THR A 65 -5.32 -2.61 3.71
CA THR A 65 -4.71 -1.37 3.19
C THR A 65 -3.27 -1.60 2.77
N LEU A 66 -2.85 -1.01 1.65
CA LEU A 66 -1.47 -1.03 1.18
C LEU A 66 -0.94 0.39 1.09
N ILE A 67 0.35 0.58 1.39
CA ILE A 67 1.09 1.80 1.09
C ILE A 67 2.08 1.50 -0.03
N ASN A 68 2.06 2.34 -1.08
CA ASN A 68 2.95 2.21 -2.23
C ASN A 68 3.83 3.46 -2.35
N SER A 69 5.08 3.31 -2.84
CA SER A 69 6.04 4.42 -3.02
C SER A 69 6.00 5.08 -4.40
N SER A 70 5.21 4.55 -5.34
CA SER A 70 5.15 4.99 -6.74
C SER A 70 6.52 5.21 -7.38
N ALA A 71 7.37 4.17 -7.38
CA ALA A 71 8.64 4.17 -8.13
C ALA A 71 8.36 4.16 -9.65
N ASP A 72 7.80 5.26 -10.15
CA ASP A 72 7.34 5.47 -11.51
C ASP A 72 8.17 6.54 -12.23
N TRP A 73 7.68 7.01 -13.38
CA TRP A 73 8.34 7.95 -14.27
C TRP A 73 8.50 9.37 -13.70
N GLY A 74 7.87 9.69 -12.57
CA GLY A 74 8.00 10.96 -11.87
C GLY A 74 9.13 10.98 -10.85
N VAL A 75 9.29 12.12 -10.16
CA VAL A 75 10.20 12.22 -9.01
C VAL A 75 9.67 11.32 -7.89
N SER A 76 10.37 10.20 -7.67
CA SER A 76 10.05 9.21 -6.65
C SER A 76 11.21 9.07 -5.66
N ASP A 77 10.89 8.78 -4.40
CA ASP A 77 11.89 8.45 -3.37
C ASP A 77 11.81 6.94 -3.08
N PRO A 78 12.84 6.15 -3.45
CA PRO A 78 12.84 4.70 -3.16
C PRO A 78 12.81 4.40 -1.65
N LEU A 79 13.14 5.38 -0.80
CA LEU A 79 13.09 5.26 0.66
C LEU A 79 11.74 5.70 1.26
N THR A 80 10.72 5.97 0.45
CA THR A 80 9.39 6.39 0.93
C THR A 80 8.81 5.43 1.96
N LEU A 81 8.85 4.11 1.73
CA LEU A 81 8.25 3.14 2.66
C LEU A 81 9.02 3.04 3.99
N PRO A 82 10.37 2.94 4.02
CA PRO A 82 11.14 3.07 5.26
C PRO A 82 10.90 4.39 6.02
N ARG A 83 10.74 5.51 5.33
CA ARG A 83 10.43 6.79 5.99
C ARG A 83 9.00 6.80 6.54
N MET A 84 8.05 6.22 5.80
CA MET A 84 6.67 6.05 6.26
C MET A 84 6.61 5.20 7.53
N SER A 85 7.39 4.11 7.63
CA SER A 85 7.41 3.27 8.84
C SER A 85 7.80 4.07 10.07
N ARG A 86 8.83 4.92 9.95
CA ARG A 86 9.27 5.80 11.03
C ARG A 86 8.21 6.85 11.38
N LEU A 87 7.64 7.50 10.38
CA LEU A 87 6.60 8.52 10.56
C LEU A 87 5.36 7.97 11.25
N LEU A 88 4.95 6.74 10.92
CA LEU A 88 3.82 6.05 11.55
C LEU A 88 4.08 5.82 13.05
N VAL A 89 5.27 5.31 13.41
CA VAL A 89 5.66 5.12 14.82
C VAL A 89 5.65 6.45 15.57
N GLU A 90 6.22 7.51 14.98
CA GLU A 90 6.22 8.86 15.55
C GLU A 90 4.80 9.42 15.75
N ASN A 91 3.82 8.90 15.01
CA ASN A 91 2.41 9.28 15.10
C ASN A 91 1.55 8.29 15.92
N GLY A 92 2.17 7.42 16.72
CA GLY A 92 1.50 6.57 17.70
C GLY A 92 1.02 5.22 17.17
N PHE A 93 1.42 4.82 15.96
CA PHE A 93 1.19 3.44 15.49
C PHE A 93 2.17 2.49 16.20
N ARG A 94 1.66 1.36 16.68
CA ARG A 94 2.50 0.31 17.28
C ARG A 94 3.31 -0.41 16.20
N ALA A 95 4.42 -1.03 16.59
CA ALA A 95 5.29 -1.75 15.67
C ALA A 95 4.54 -2.83 14.88
N GLU A 96 3.63 -3.56 15.53
CA GLU A 96 2.83 -4.61 14.90
C GLU A 96 1.84 -4.04 13.87
N GLN A 97 1.35 -2.82 14.07
CA GLN A 97 0.47 -2.14 13.11
C GLN A 97 1.26 -1.68 11.87
N VAL A 98 2.49 -1.22 12.07
CA VAL A 98 3.39 -0.84 10.98
C VAL A 98 3.80 -2.08 10.18
N GLU A 99 4.14 -3.17 10.85
CA GLU A 99 4.43 -4.45 10.22
C GLU A 99 3.21 -4.98 9.45
N GLN A 100 2.02 -4.92 10.05
CA GLN A 100 0.80 -5.32 9.37
C GLN A 100 0.61 -4.53 8.07
N LEU A 101 0.77 -3.21 8.12
CA LEU A 101 0.52 -2.34 6.97
C LEU A 101 1.56 -2.48 5.85
N LEU A 102 2.85 -2.59 6.21
CA LEU A 102 3.95 -2.58 5.25
C LEU A 102 4.39 -3.97 4.78
N TYR A 103 3.99 -5.03 5.49
CA TYR A 103 4.42 -6.39 5.18
C TYR A 103 3.25 -7.37 5.12
N GLN A 104 2.48 -7.54 6.20
CA GLN A 104 1.45 -8.58 6.25
C GLN A 104 0.31 -8.33 5.25
N ASN A 105 -0.17 -7.10 5.14
CA ASN A 105 -1.24 -6.72 4.23
C ASN A 105 -0.84 -6.92 2.75
N PRO A 106 0.32 -6.42 2.26
CA PRO A 106 0.79 -6.76 0.92
C PRO A 106 0.93 -8.26 0.70
N LEU A 107 1.51 -8.99 1.65
CA LEU A 107 1.68 -10.44 1.56
C LEU A 107 0.33 -11.15 1.42
N GLU A 108 -0.64 -10.82 2.28
CA GLU A 108 -2.00 -11.35 2.24
C GLU A 108 -2.68 -11.03 0.90
N PHE A 109 -2.56 -9.79 0.42
CA PHE A 109 -3.12 -9.40 -0.87
C PHE A 109 -2.57 -10.25 -2.03
N TYR A 110 -1.25 -10.27 -2.20
CA TYR A 110 -0.64 -10.96 -3.34
C TYR A 110 -0.80 -12.49 -3.29
N THR A 111 -0.86 -13.06 -2.08
CA THR A 111 -1.07 -14.51 -1.86
C THR A 111 -2.43 -14.99 -2.38
N GLN A 112 -3.44 -14.12 -2.46
CA GLN A 112 -4.76 -14.48 -3.04
C GLN A 112 -4.68 -14.96 -4.50
N SER A 113 -3.59 -14.68 -5.22
CA SER A 113 -3.39 -15.18 -6.59
C SER A 113 -3.05 -16.68 -6.65
N GLY A 114 -2.58 -17.28 -5.55
CA GLY A 114 -2.03 -18.64 -5.51
C GLY A 114 -0.70 -18.81 -6.25
N ARG A 115 -0.18 -17.75 -6.89
CA ARG A 115 1.07 -17.76 -7.67
C ARG A 115 2.19 -16.96 -7.02
N PHE A 116 1.86 -16.17 -6.01
CA PHE A 116 2.84 -15.39 -5.27
C PHE A 116 3.63 -16.30 -4.33
N GLN A 117 4.85 -16.65 -4.74
CA GLN A 117 5.79 -17.48 -3.98
C GLN A 117 7.12 -16.72 -3.81
N PRO A 118 7.15 -15.64 -3.00
CA PRO A 118 8.36 -14.85 -2.85
C PRO A 118 9.43 -15.63 -2.07
N ASN A 119 10.69 -15.55 -2.51
CA ASN A 119 11.81 -15.89 -1.65
C ASN A 119 12.16 -14.66 -0.80
N LEU A 120 11.82 -14.70 0.48
CA LEU A 120 12.09 -13.60 1.41
C LEU A 120 13.44 -13.74 2.13
N GLU A 121 14.09 -14.90 2.00
CA GLU A 121 15.42 -15.17 2.54
C GLU A 121 16.49 -14.84 1.49
N LEU A 122 16.51 -13.59 1.03
CA LEU A 122 17.56 -13.11 0.13
C LEU A 122 18.84 -12.86 0.94
N PRO A 123 19.97 -13.49 0.58
CA PRO A 123 21.23 -13.20 1.24
C PRO A 123 21.64 -11.76 0.94
N PHE A 124 22.32 -11.10 1.89
CA PHE A 124 23.02 -9.87 1.59
C PHE A 124 24.15 -10.16 0.61
N ILE A 125 24.10 -9.54 -0.57
CA ILE A 125 25.17 -9.60 -1.56
C ILE A 125 25.85 -8.24 -1.59
N HIS A 126 27.13 -8.21 -1.21
CA HIS A 126 27.90 -6.98 -1.23
C HIS A 126 28.02 -6.44 -2.68
N PRO A 127 27.79 -5.13 -2.95
CA PRO A 127 27.78 -4.59 -4.31
C PRO A 127 29.07 -4.82 -5.12
N SER A 128 30.21 -4.97 -4.44
CA SER A 128 31.50 -5.29 -5.09
C SER A 128 31.47 -6.60 -5.88
N VAL A 129 30.54 -7.51 -5.59
CA VAL A 129 30.35 -8.76 -6.36
C VAL A 129 29.95 -8.48 -7.81
N TYR A 130 29.29 -7.35 -8.08
CA TYR A 130 28.82 -6.96 -9.42
C TYR A 130 29.75 -5.97 -10.12
N GLN A 131 30.71 -5.40 -9.40
CA GLN A 131 31.72 -4.51 -9.97
C GLN A 131 32.84 -5.37 -10.54
N ARG A 132 32.99 -5.36 -11.87
CA ARG A 132 34.17 -5.91 -12.55
C ARG A 132 35.35 -4.95 -12.43
#